data_AF-A0A6V7L0M4-F1
#
_entry.id   AF-A0A6V7L0M4-F1
#
_cell.length_a   1.000
_cell.length_b   1.000
_cell.length_c   1.000
_cell.angle_alpha   90.00
_cell.angle_beta   90.00
_cell.angle_gamma   90.00
#
_symmetry.space_group_name_H-M   'P 1'
#
loop_
_entity.id
_entity.type
_entity.pdbx_description
1 polymer ?
#
loop_
_entity_poly.entity_id
_entity_poly.type
_entity_poly.pdbx_seq_one_letter_code
_entity_poly.pdbx_strand_id
1 'polypeptide(L)'
;WYFGAMSRQDASDLLMGEKEGGVFLVRDSTSIHGDFVLCVREDSKVSHYIINKVQQGDQIRYRIGDQTFPDIPNLLAFYKLHYLDTTPLIRPAPKKIQRVIAKYDFEGNDPDDLPFRK
;
A
#
# COMPACT_ATOMS: atom_id res chain seq x y z
N TRP A 1 -0.70 0.54 -5.68
CA TRP A 1 -1.03 -0.14 -4.42
C TRP A 1 -0.31 0.47 -3.22
N TYR A 2 0.92 0.98 -3.34
CA TYR A 2 1.65 1.61 -2.24
C TYR A 2 1.33 3.12 -2.07
N PHE A 3 1.06 3.57 -0.85
CA PHE A 3 0.68 4.94 -0.49
C PHE A 3 1.67 5.64 0.46
N GLY A 4 2.78 4.99 0.83
CA GLY A 4 3.80 5.59 1.70
C GLY A 4 3.27 5.92 3.09
N ALA A 5 3.73 7.04 3.64
CA ALA A 5 3.34 7.58 4.93
C ALA A 5 1.88 8.07 4.93
N MET A 6 0.94 7.12 4.99
CA MET A 6 -0.49 7.37 5.12
C MET A 6 -0.97 6.98 6.52
N SER A 7 -1.81 7.82 7.14
CA SER A 7 -2.34 7.54 8.46
C SER A 7 -3.34 6.38 8.42
N ARG A 8 -3.57 5.74 9.57
CA ARG A 8 -4.58 4.68 9.70
C ARG A 8 -5.97 5.20 9.36
N GLN A 9 -6.27 6.44 9.76
CA GLN A 9 -7.57 7.07 9.55
C GLN A 9 -7.80 7.33 8.06
N ASP A 10 -6.85 7.99 7.39
CA ASP A 10 -6.94 8.29 5.95
C ASP A 10 -7.09 7.02 5.10
N ALA A 11 -6.34 5.97 5.43
CA ALA A 11 -6.45 4.68 4.76
C ALA A 11 -7.83 4.04 4.95
N SER A 12 -8.40 4.16 6.15
CA SER A 12 -9.72 3.61 6.47
C SER A 12 -10.82 4.41 5.78
N ASP A 13 -10.73 5.74 5.76
CA ASP A 13 -11.70 6.61 5.09
C ASP A 13 -11.67 6.42 3.57
N LEU A 14 -10.48 6.29 2.98
CA LEU A 14 -10.33 6.01 1.55
C LEU A 14 -10.98 4.68 1.17
N LEU A 15 -10.72 3.62 1.94
CA LEU A 15 -11.26 2.28 1.67
C LEU A 15 -12.76 2.17 2.03
N MET A 16 -13.24 2.88 3.05
CA MET A 16 -14.66 2.97 3.39
C MET A 16 -15.49 3.65 2.30
N GLY A 17 -14.88 4.55 1.52
CA GLY A 17 -15.52 5.17 0.35
C GLY A 17 -15.72 4.23 -0.84
N GLU A 18 -15.06 3.07 -0.85
CA GLU A 18 -15.15 2.10 -1.94
C GLU A 18 -16.38 1.20 -1.77
N LYS A 19 -17.11 0.99 -2.87
CA LYS A 19 -18.34 0.19 -2.88
C LYS A 19 -18.09 -1.32 -2.89
N GLU A 20 -16.91 -1.74 -3.36
CA GLU A 20 -16.57 -3.14 -3.55
C GLU A 20 -15.64 -3.64 -2.44
N GLY A 21 -15.88 -4.87 -1.97
CA GLY A 21 -14.92 -5.59 -1.13
C GLY A 21 -13.64 -5.96 -1.91
N GLY A 22 -12.56 -6.25 -1.21
CA GLY A 22 -11.28 -6.65 -1.81
C GLY A 22 -10.45 -5.50 -2.39
N VAL A 23 -10.87 -4.23 -2.21
CA VAL A 23 -10.04 -3.08 -2.53
C VAL A 23 -8.97 -2.91 -1.45
N PHE A 24 -7.71 -2.72 -1.84
CA PHE A 24 -6.59 -2.72 -0.89
C PHE A 24 -5.54 -1.65 -1.14
N LEU A 25 -4.79 -1.29 -0.11
CA LEU A 25 -3.62 -0.43 -0.21
C LEU A 25 -2.55 -0.87 0.79
N VAL A 26 -1.29 -0.54 0.49
CA VAL A 26 -0.16 -0.72 1.43
C VAL A 26 0.33 0.65 1.85
N ARG A 27 0.47 0.85 3.16
CA ARG A 27 1.02 2.06 3.77
C ARG A 27 2.19 1.72 4.70
N ASP A 28 2.97 2.72 5.03
CA ASP A 28 4.02 2.58 6.05
C ASP A 28 3.39 2.46 7.45
N SER A 29 4.00 1.64 8.30
CA SER A 29 3.61 1.57 9.70
C SER A 29 4.02 2.85 10.41
N THR A 30 3.05 3.52 11.03
CA THR A 30 3.29 4.72 11.86
C THR A 30 3.90 4.37 13.22
N SER A 31 3.81 3.11 13.64
CA SER A 31 4.24 2.66 14.97
C SER A 31 5.63 2.02 14.97
N ILE A 32 5.99 1.33 13.88
CA ILE A 32 7.28 0.62 13.76
C ILE A 32 7.94 1.07 12.46
N HIS A 33 9.10 1.69 12.58
CA HIS A 33 9.84 2.17 11.43
C HIS A 33 10.36 0.99 10.60
N GLY A 34 10.00 0.96 9.31
CA GLY A 34 10.42 -0.09 8.37
C GLY A 34 9.43 -1.25 8.20
N ASP A 35 8.34 -1.28 8.97
CA ASP A 35 7.23 -2.20 8.75
C ASP A 35 6.15 -1.58 7.85
N PHE A 36 5.36 -2.45 7.24
CA PHE A 36 4.26 -2.05 6.35
C PHE A 36 2.92 -2.51 6.91
N VAL A 37 1.85 -1.87 6.47
CA VAL A 37 0.48 -2.25 6.81
C VAL A 37 -0.32 -2.42 5.52
N LEU A 38 -0.88 -3.61 5.33
CA LEU A 38 -1.86 -3.87 4.28
C LEU A 38 -3.25 -3.54 4.81
N CYS A 39 -3.90 -2.57 4.19
CA CYS A 39 -5.27 -2.19 4.49
C CYS A 39 -6.19 -2.76 3.40
N VAL A 40 -7.25 -3.46 3.79
CA VAL A 40 -8.20 -4.11 2.88
C VAL A 40 -9.63 -3.75 3.25
N ARG A 41 -10.44 -3.41 2.25
CA ARG A 41 -11.88 -3.23 2.39
C ARG A 41 -12.55 -4.60 2.44
N GLU A 42 -13.18 -4.92 3.56
CA GLU A 42 -13.90 -6.19 3.76
C GLU A 42 -15.32 -5.91 4.23
N ASP A 43 -16.31 -6.25 3.41
CA ASP A 43 -17.74 -6.07 3.66
C ASP A 43 -18.11 -4.67 4.19
N SER A 44 -18.16 -4.53 5.51
CA SER A 44 -18.58 -3.34 6.25
C SER A 44 -17.44 -2.67 7.03
N LYS A 45 -16.22 -3.22 6.99
CA LYS A 45 -15.06 -2.77 7.77
C LYS A 45 -13.82 -2.61 6.89
N VAL A 46 -12.79 -2.04 7.49
CA VAL A 46 -11.44 -2.00 6.90
C VAL A 46 -10.52 -2.78 7.82
N SER A 47 -9.94 -3.86 7.30
CA SER A 47 -8.98 -4.70 8.01
C SER A 47 -7.57 -4.17 7.78
N HIS A 48 -6.77 -4.20 8.85
CA HIS A 48 -5.38 -3.70 8.85
C HIS A 48 -4.47 -4.85 9.25
N TYR A 49 -3.69 -5.37 8.31
CA TYR A 49 -2.75 -6.46 8.53
C TYR A 49 -1.32 -5.91 8.59
N ILE A 50 -0.61 -6.24 9.67
CA ILE A 50 0.77 -5.84 9.84
C ILE A 50 1.67 -6.76 9.01
N ILE A 51 2.50 -6.15 8.16
CA ILE A 51 3.56 -6.81 7.41
C ILE A 51 4.88 -6.46 8.10
N ASN A 52 5.42 -7.42 8.82
CA ASN A 52 6.69 -7.26 9.51
C ASN A 52 7.84 -7.54 8.55
N LYS A 53 8.87 -6.69 8.60
CA LYS A 53 10.12 -6.95 7.92
C LYS A 53 10.98 -7.86 8.79
N VAL A 54 11.26 -9.08 8.31
CA VAL A 54 12.00 -10.10 9.06
C VAL A 54 13.32 -10.38 8.35
N GLN A 55 14.42 -10.35 9.10
CA GLN A 55 15.73 -10.76 8.57
C GLN A 55 15.93 -12.25 8.81
N GLN A 56 16.07 -13.03 7.73
CA GLN A 56 16.35 -14.45 7.77
C GLN A 56 17.73 -14.70 7.15
N GLY A 57 18.76 -14.75 7.99
CA GLY A 57 20.15 -14.77 7.54
C GLY A 57 20.52 -13.47 6.82
N ASP A 58 21.00 -13.59 5.58
CA ASP A 58 21.39 -12.44 4.74
C ASP A 58 20.24 -11.92 3.85
N GLN A 59 19.03 -12.45 4.00
CA GLN A 59 17.87 -12.06 3.19
C GLN A 59 16.80 -11.36 4.03
N ILE A 60 16.25 -10.29 3.48
CA ILE A 60 15.05 -9.63 4.00
C ILE A 60 13.82 -10.40 3.46
N ARG A 61 12.88 -10.69 4.36
CA ARG A 61 11.57 -11.25 4.02
C ARG A 61 10.45 -10.45 4.68
N TYR A 62 9.23 -10.64 4.19
CA TYR A 62 8.03 -9.95 4.64
C TYR A 62 7.05 -10.96 5.22
N ARG A 63 6.68 -10.79 6.49
CA ARG A 63 5.78 -11.70 7.19
C ARG A 63 4.46 -11.03 7.53
N ILE A 64 3.35 -11.68 7.17
CA ILE A 64 1.99 -11.28 7.47
C ILE A 64 1.24 -12.46 8.10
N GLY A 65 0.78 -12.28 9.35
CA GLY A 65 0.32 -13.41 10.16
C GLY A 65 1.41 -14.50 10.27
N ASP A 66 1.06 -15.73 9.87
CA ASP A 66 1.97 -16.88 9.87
C ASP A 66 2.65 -17.14 8.51
N GLN A 67 2.36 -16.33 7.49
CA GLN A 67 2.91 -16.50 6.14
C GLN A 67 4.11 -15.56 5.92
N THR A 68 5.14 -16.07 5.23
CA THR A 68 6.37 -15.32 4.92
C THR A 68 6.64 -15.32 3.43
N PHE A 69 6.95 -14.14 2.89
CA PHE A 69 7.15 -13.89 1.46
C PHE A 69 8.50 -13.23 1.21
N PRO A 70 9.10 -13.42 0.02
CA PRO A 70 10.36 -12.76 -0.34
C PRO A 70 10.20 -11.24 -0.52
N ASP A 71 9.06 -10.80 -1.03
CA ASP A 71 8.76 -9.40 -1.31
C ASP A 71 7.24 -9.12 -1.17
N ILE A 72 6.88 -7.83 -1.08
CA ILE A 72 5.49 -7.40 -0.98
C ILE A 72 4.67 -7.74 -2.23
N PRO A 73 5.16 -7.55 -3.47
CA PRO A 73 4.43 -8.00 -4.67
C PRO A 73 3.99 -9.46 -4.63
N ASN A 74 4.85 -10.38 -4.20
CA ASN A 74 4.55 -11.80 -4.08
C ASN A 74 3.51 -12.07 -2.98
N LEU A 75 3.61 -11.38 -1.84
CA LEU A 75 2.59 -11.39 -0.79
C LEU A 75 1.23 -10.97 -1.36
N LEU A 76 1.18 -9.84 -2.08
CA LEU A 76 -0.05 -9.35 -2.68
C LEU A 76 -0.60 -10.33 -3.72
N ALA A 77 0.25 -10.88 -4.58
CA ALA A 77 -0.16 -11.86 -5.59
C ALA A 77 -0.76 -13.12 -4.95
N PHE A 78 -0.18 -13.59 -3.84
CA PHE A 78 -0.71 -14.73 -3.09
C PHE A 78 -2.12 -14.46 -2.56
N TYR A 79 -2.33 -13.31 -1.90
CA TYR A 79 -3.64 -12.95 -1.34
C TYR A 79 -4.66 -12.47 -2.38
N LYS A 80 -4.31 -12.39 -3.67
CA LYS A 80 -5.32 -12.30 -4.74
C LYS A 80 -6.09 -13.60 -4.96
N LEU A 81 -5.49 -14.73 -4.57
CA LEU A 81 -6.07 -16.07 -4.72
C LEU A 81 -6.39 -16.73 -3.37
N HIS A 82 -5.91 -16.14 -2.26
CA HIS A 82 -6.14 -16.63 -0.90
C HIS A 82 -6.86 -15.58 -0.07
N TYR A 83 -7.82 -16.02 0.73
CA TYR A 83 -8.61 -15.17 1.60
C TYR A 83 -7.75 -14.68 2.77
N LEU A 84 -7.88 -13.39 3.12
CA LEU A 84 -7.28 -12.83 4.32
C LEU A 84 -8.19 -13.07 5.54
N ASP A 85 -9.38 -12.48 5.53
CA ASP A 85 -10.45 -12.78 6.49
C ASP A 85 -11.71 -13.21 5.71
N THR A 86 -12.39 -12.27 5.05
CA THR A 86 -13.63 -12.58 4.31
C THR A 86 -13.51 -12.42 2.80
N THR A 87 -12.50 -11.68 2.32
CA THR A 87 -12.33 -11.45 0.88
C THR A 87 -10.87 -11.58 0.41
N PRO A 88 -10.64 -12.05 -0.83
CA PRO A 88 -9.33 -11.96 -1.46
C PRO A 88 -9.06 -10.53 -1.95
N LEU A 89 -7.79 -10.23 -2.26
CA LEU A 89 -7.40 -8.97 -2.88
C LEU A 89 -7.87 -8.91 -4.33
N ILE A 90 -8.68 -7.92 -4.66
CA ILE A 90 -9.23 -7.74 -6.01
C ILE A 90 -8.43 -6.68 -6.76
N ARG A 91 -8.38 -5.46 -6.24
CA ARG A 91 -7.72 -4.33 -6.90
C ARG A 91 -7.11 -3.33 -5.92
N PRO A 92 -6.05 -2.62 -6.33
CA PRO A 92 -5.51 -1.54 -5.49
C PRO A 92 -6.49 -0.37 -5.39
N ALA A 93 -6.47 0.32 -4.25
CA ALA A 93 -7.22 1.55 -4.03
C ALA A 93 -6.79 2.63 -5.03
N PRO A 94 -7.73 3.44 -5.54
CA PRO A 94 -7.42 4.51 -6.45
C PRO A 94 -6.55 5.55 -5.75
N LYS A 95 -5.42 5.90 -6.37
CA LYS A 95 -4.68 7.10 -5.96
C LYS A 95 -5.45 8.31 -6.47
N LYS A 96 -5.73 9.28 -5.61
CA LYS A 96 -6.33 10.54 -6.02
C LYS A 96 -5.36 11.23 -6.98
N ILE A 97 -5.68 11.22 -8.28
CA ILE A 97 -4.85 11.86 -9.30
C ILE A 97 -4.96 13.37 -9.08
N GLN A 98 -3.89 13.98 -8.59
CA GLN A 98 -3.77 15.43 -8.59
C GLN A 98 -3.30 15.85 -9.98
N ARG A 99 -4.10 16.66 -10.66
CA ARG A 99 -3.70 17.32 -11.90
C ARG A 99 -3.14 18.67 -11.54
N VAL A 100 -1.89 18.90 -11.90
CA VAL A 100 -1.22 20.19 -11.75
C VAL A 100 -0.89 20.72 -13.15
N ILE A 101 -0.96 22.03 -13.32
CA ILE A 101 -0.52 22.71 -14.55
C ILE A 101 0.74 23.48 -14.19
N ALA A 102 1.81 23.21 -14.93
CA ALA A 102 3.05 23.96 -14.81
C ALA A 102 2.78 25.43 -15.19
N LYS A 103 3.14 26.36 -14.30
CA LYS A 103 3.09 27.81 -14.63
C LYS A 103 4.40 28.31 -15.26
N TYR A 104 5.47 27.57 -15.04
CA TYR A 104 6.83 27.83 -15.51
C TYR A 104 7.47 26.50 -15.86
N ASP A 105 8.50 26.55 -16.69
CA ASP A 105 9.32 25.39 -17.00
C ASP A 105 10.23 25.06 -15.80
N PHE A 106 10.40 23.78 -15.54
CA PHE A 106 11.27 23.24 -14.50
C PHE A 106 12.10 22.11 -15.10
N GLU A 107 13.41 22.31 -15.22
CA GLU A 107 14.31 21.34 -15.86
C GLU A 107 14.76 20.21 -14.94
N GLY A 108 14.64 20.39 -13.61
CA GLY A 108 15.16 19.48 -12.59
C GLY A 108 16.70 19.54 -12.50
N ASN A 109 17.23 19.62 -11.29
CA ASN A 109 18.69 19.56 -11.04
C ASN A 109 19.10 18.28 -10.31
N ASP A 110 18.17 17.68 -9.55
CA ASP A 110 18.39 16.45 -8.80
C ASP A 110 17.81 15.22 -9.52
N PRO A 111 18.38 14.02 -9.33
CA PRO A 111 17.89 12.79 -9.98
C PRO A 111 16.47 12.38 -9.57
N ASP A 112 15.98 12.89 -8.44
CA ASP A 112 14.62 12.67 -7.95
C ASP A 112 13.63 13.77 -8.41
N ASP A 113 14.12 14.80 -9.11
CA ASP A 113 13.26 15.83 -9.67
C ASP A 113 12.42 15.26 -10.82
N LEU A 114 11.20 15.79 -10.95
CA LEU A 114 10.32 15.51 -12.08
C LEU A 114 10.24 16.76 -12.97
N PRO A 115 11.04 16.85 -14.05
CA PRO A 115 11.03 18.00 -14.94
C PRO A 115 9.68 18.16 -15.63
N PHE A 116 9.24 19.39 -15.83
CA PHE A 116 7.99 19.71 -16.53
C PHE A 116 8.09 21.03 -17.29
N ARG A 117 7.20 21.22 -18.27
CA ARG A 117 7.08 22.47 -19.03
C ARG A 117 5.65 22.99 -18.97
N LYS A 118 5.51 24.31 -19.12
CA LYS A 118 4.24 25.02 -19.19
C LYS A 118 3.40 24.62 -20.41
#